data_AF-A0A0M3IE77-F1
#
_entry.id   AF-A0A0M3IE77-F1
#
_cell.length_a   1.000
_cell.length_b   1.000
_cell.length_c   1.000
_cell.angle_alpha   90.00
_cell.angle_beta   90.00
_cell.angle_gamma   90.00
#
_symmetry.space_group_name_H-M   'P 1'
#
loop_
_entity.id
_entity.type
_entity.pdbx_description
1 polymer ?
#
loop_
_entity_poly.entity_id
_entity_poly.type
_entity_poly.pdbx_seq_one_letter_code
_entity_poly.pdbx_strand_id
1 'polypeptide(L)'
;MFEAYTSTEVASKLEKSVDISFLTAHHHSARVYVGSKAGHLLSLTESKQGKRVYDLVMCRSFEKKTVHELQVLARHGILLCLSDSQVSAHDTTEPFAFKAAISDIRPVTAFCSHVTKVSIHHSARVYVGSKAGHLLSLTESKQGKRVYDLVMCRSFEKKTVHELQVVARHGILLCLSDSQVSAHDTTVPFAFKAAISDIKPVTAFCSHVTKDDGLLYVAVAARKKILLYKWLLDEFTKVPLELTPVVLSCSALECLEKLLVTGKESIKKEVCWTLSNILAGNRKQIQTVIDAHILPSLIHVLASGDFKTRKEACWAIGNALSGGNASQVAAVVREGAILPLCDLLTVMEPKIVSVVLNALDSILRHGENIRSKCMIFGVIMFYD
;
A
#
# COMPACT_ATOMS: atom_id res chain seq x y z
N MET A 1 -15.16 14.59 -7.84
CA MET A 1 -15.95 14.66 -6.60
C MET A 1 -16.28 13.23 -6.21
N PHE A 2 -15.60 12.66 -5.20
CA PHE A 2 -15.92 11.30 -4.74
C PHE A 2 -17.03 11.42 -3.69
N GLU A 3 -18.26 11.07 -4.05
CA GLU A 3 -19.33 10.95 -3.06
C GLU A 3 -19.18 9.63 -2.31
N ALA A 4 -19.09 9.70 -0.98
CA ALA A 4 -19.20 8.52 -0.13
C ALA A 4 -20.69 8.19 0.04
N TYR A 5 -21.08 6.93 -0.21
CA TYR A 5 -22.45 6.47 -0.02
C TYR A 5 -22.48 5.40 1.07
N THR A 6 -23.47 5.49 1.95
CA THR A 6 -23.84 4.39 2.85
C THR A 6 -24.83 3.44 2.17
N SER A 7 -24.87 2.17 2.59
CA SER A 7 -25.84 1.18 2.10
C SER A 7 -27.27 1.66 2.23
N THR A 8 -27.57 2.35 3.33
CA THR A 8 -28.89 2.91 3.63
C THR A 8 -29.30 4.02 2.65
N GLU A 9 -28.37 4.89 2.25
CA GLU A 9 -28.62 5.99 1.29
C GLU A 9 -28.86 5.49 -0.13
N VAL A 10 -28.22 4.38 -0.51
CA VAL A 10 -28.48 3.74 -1.81
C VAL A 10 -29.81 3.00 -1.78
N ALA A 11 -30.12 2.29 -0.69
CA ALA A 11 -31.36 1.53 -0.53
C ALA A 11 -32.61 2.42 -0.63
N SER A 12 -32.58 3.60 0.00
CA SER A 12 -33.74 4.52 0.03
C SER A 12 -34.07 5.16 -1.32
N LYS A 13 -33.15 5.13 -2.28
CA LYS A 13 -33.31 5.69 -3.63
C LYS A 13 -33.73 4.66 -4.69
N LEU A 14 -33.86 3.38 -4.32
CA LEU A 14 -34.32 2.33 -5.22
C LEU A 14 -35.86 2.24 -5.19
N GLU A 15 -36.50 2.23 -6.36
CA GLU A 15 -37.96 2.09 -6.49
C GLU A 15 -38.51 0.75 -5.97
N LYS A 16 -37.63 -0.26 -5.83
CA LYS A 16 -37.94 -1.56 -5.23
C LYS A 16 -37.22 -1.67 -3.89
N SER A 17 -37.94 -2.12 -2.87
CA SER A 17 -37.40 -2.52 -1.55
C SER A 17 -36.38 -3.65 -1.70
N VAL A 18 -35.14 -3.30 -2.05
CA VAL A 18 -34.01 -4.22 -2.15
C VAL A 18 -33.24 -4.13 -0.84
N ASP A 19 -33.24 -5.22 -0.08
CA ASP A 19 -32.48 -5.33 1.16
C ASP A 19 -30.98 -5.46 0.83
N ILE A 20 -30.27 -4.32 0.87
CA ILE A 20 -28.85 -4.22 0.54
C ILE A 20 -28.01 -4.87 1.63
N SER A 21 -27.20 -5.85 1.25
CA SER A 21 -26.28 -6.55 2.14
C SER A 21 -24.85 -6.01 2.05
N PHE A 22 -24.41 -5.53 0.89
CA PHE A 22 -23.03 -5.05 0.70
C PHE A 22 -22.89 -4.00 -0.42
N LEU A 23 -21.84 -3.17 -0.36
CA LEU A 23 -21.50 -2.15 -1.34
C LEU A 23 -20.00 -2.16 -1.67
N THR A 24 -19.63 -1.95 -2.93
CA THR A 24 -18.23 -1.74 -3.35
C THR A 24 -18.17 -0.81 -4.57
N ALA A 25 -17.07 -0.09 -4.79
CA ALA A 25 -16.97 0.91 -5.86
C ALA A 25 -15.81 0.65 -6.83
N HIS A 26 -16.04 0.91 -8.12
CA HIS A 26 -15.02 0.90 -9.16
C HIS A 26 -14.37 2.29 -9.27
N HIS A 27 -13.18 2.43 -8.68
CA HIS A 27 -12.45 3.69 -8.60
C HIS A 27 -12.32 4.45 -9.94
N HIS A 28 -12.20 3.75 -11.07
CA HIS A 28 -11.95 4.38 -12.38
C HIS A 28 -13.20 4.70 -13.21
N SER A 29 -14.35 4.11 -12.92
CA SER A 29 -15.53 4.23 -13.79
C SER A 29 -16.71 4.92 -13.12
N ALA A 30 -16.50 5.47 -11.92
CA ALA A 30 -17.56 6.03 -11.06
C ALA A 30 -18.77 5.08 -10.90
N ARG A 31 -18.53 3.76 -10.95
CA ARG A 31 -19.56 2.73 -10.78
C ARG A 31 -19.56 2.25 -9.34
N VAL A 32 -20.73 2.14 -8.74
CA VAL A 32 -20.89 1.49 -7.43
C VAL A 32 -21.69 0.21 -7.64
N TYR A 33 -21.14 -0.90 -7.15
CA TYR A 33 -21.78 -2.21 -7.16
C TYR A 33 -22.45 -2.51 -5.83
N VAL A 34 -23.67 -3.00 -5.90
CA VAL A 34 -24.50 -3.28 -4.72
C VAL A 34 -24.90 -4.74 -4.71
N GLY A 35 -24.68 -5.43 -3.60
CA GLY A 35 -25.19 -6.78 -3.35
C GLY A 35 -26.45 -6.74 -2.49
N SER A 36 -27.44 -7.57 -2.81
CA SER A 36 -28.65 -7.72 -1.99
C SER A 36 -28.78 -9.11 -1.37
N LYS A 37 -29.64 -9.23 -0.35
CA LYS A 37 -30.01 -10.54 0.23
C LYS A 37 -30.75 -11.46 -0.74
N ALA A 38 -31.34 -10.90 -1.78
CA ALA A 38 -32.08 -11.65 -2.81
C ALA A 38 -31.25 -11.92 -4.09
N GLY A 39 -29.98 -11.54 -4.13
CA GLY A 39 -29.07 -11.86 -5.25
C GLY A 39 -28.95 -10.81 -6.35
N HIS A 40 -29.60 -9.66 -6.20
CA HIS A 40 -29.46 -8.51 -7.09
C HIS A 40 -28.03 -7.94 -7.03
N LEU A 41 -27.43 -7.71 -8.20
CA LEU A 41 -26.17 -6.97 -8.36
C LEU A 41 -26.44 -5.66 -9.11
N LEU A 42 -26.46 -4.55 -8.40
CA LEU A 42 -26.78 -3.24 -9.00
C LEU A 42 -25.51 -2.55 -9.45
N SER A 43 -25.56 -1.83 -10.57
CA SER A 43 -24.49 -0.92 -11.02
C SER A 43 -25.05 0.49 -11.03
N LEU A 44 -24.47 1.37 -10.22
CA LEU A 44 -24.81 2.79 -10.19
C LEU A 44 -23.98 3.51 -11.25
N THR A 45 -24.64 4.21 -12.18
CA THR A 45 -23.96 5.08 -13.15
C THR A 45 -24.47 6.52 -13.04
N GLU A 46 -23.56 7.47 -13.22
CA GLU A 46 -23.93 8.89 -13.31
C GLU A 46 -24.41 9.18 -14.74
N SER A 47 -25.66 9.61 -14.90
CA SER A 47 -26.21 9.99 -16.21
C SER A 47 -25.97 11.46 -16.52
N LYS A 48 -25.76 11.74 -17.82
CA LYS A 48 -25.58 13.07 -18.42
C LYS A 48 -26.89 13.86 -18.39
N GLN A 49 -27.30 14.37 -17.23
CA GLN A 49 -28.25 15.50 -17.04
C GLN A 49 -28.61 15.73 -15.56
N GLY A 50 -27.75 15.33 -14.61
CA GLY A 50 -28.00 15.55 -13.17
C GLY A 50 -29.09 14.66 -12.55
N LYS A 51 -29.77 13.81 -13.34
CA LYS A 51 -30.58 12.70 -12.84
C LYS A 51 -29.70 11.47 -12.67
N ARG A 52 -29.63 10.92 -11.45
CA ARG A 52 -28.98 9.63 -11.19
C ARG A 52 -29.92 8.53 -11.68
N VAL A 53 -29.50 7.77 -12.69
CA VAL A 53 -30.28 6.65 -13.24
C VAL A 53 -29.70 5.37 -12.67
N TYR A 54 -30.57 4.50 -12.18
CA TYR A 54 -30.22 3.25 -11.50
C TYR A 54 -30.56 2.08 -12.41
N ASP A 55 -29.55 1.40 -12.96
CA ASP A 55 -29.79 0.18 -13.73
C ASP A 55 -29.80 -1.03 -12.78
N LEU A 56 -31.00 -1.58 -12.56
CA LEU A 56 -31.20 -2.75 -11.73
C LEU A 56 -31.01 -4.02 -12.58
N VAL A 57 -29.80 -4.57 -12.55
CA VAL A 57 -29.46 -5.77 -13.32
C VAL A 57 -29.45 -7.00 -12.42
N MET A 58 -30.16 -8.05 -12.84
CA MET A 58 -30.12 -9.34 -12.18
C MET A 58 -29.02 -10.21 -12.76
N CYS A 59 -28.00 -10.52 -11.96
CA CYS A 59 -27.07 -11.57 -12.31
C CYS A 59 -27.69 -12.93 -11.96
N ARG A 60 -28.03 -13.72 -13.00
CA ARG A 60 -28.66 -15.04 -12.85
C ARG A 60 -27.87 -16.00 -11.94
N SER A 61 -26.55 -15.83 -11.85
CA SER A 61 -25.67 -16.66 -11.01
C SER A 61 -25.98 -16.56 -9.50
N PHE A 62 -26.61 -15.46 -9.09
CA PHE A 62 -26.93 -15.14 -7.70
C PHE A 62 -28.41 -15.15 -7.40
N GLU A 63 -29.26 -15.53 -8.35
CA GLU A 63 -30.72 -15.55 -8.16
C GLU A 63 -31.08 -16.37 -6.90
N LYS A 64 -31.74 -15.73 -5.93
CA LYS A 64 -32.11 -16.29 -4.60
C LYS A 64 -30.96 -16.58 -3.65
N LYS A 65 -29.75 -16.07 -3.93
CA LYS A 65 -28.58 -16.20 -3.04
C LYS A 65 -28.30 -14.90 -2.33
N THR A 66 -27.99 -14.96 -1.04
CA THR A 66 -27.55 -13.77 -0.30
C THR A 66 -26.12 -13.43 -0.71
N VAL A 67 -25.90 -12.21 -1.19
CA VAL A 67 -24.55 -11.70 -1.43
C VAL A 67 -23.97 -11.26 -0.09
N HIS A 68 -22.95 -11.96 0.39
CA HIS A 68 -22.34 -11.66 1.69
C HIS A 68 -21.24 -10.59 1.59
N GLU A 69 -20.50 -10.53 0.48
CA GLU A 69 -19.54 -9.46 0.21
C GLU A 69 -19.15 -9.40 -1.28
N LEU A 70 -18.72 -8.21 -1.74
CA LEU A 70 -18.33 -7.91 -3.12
C LEU A 70 -17.00 -7.16 -3.19
N GLN A 71 -16.17 -7.49 -4.17
CA GLN A 71 -14.92 -6.78 -4.42
C GLN A 71 -14.58 -6.62 -5.90
N VAL A 72 -14.18 -5.40 -6.28
CA VAL A 72 -13.84 -5.03 -7.66
C VAL A 72 -12.34 -5.05 -7.90
N LEU A 73 -11.91 -5.81 -8.90
CA LEU A 73 -10.57 -5.81 -9.46
C LEU A 73 -10.57 -4.98 -10.75
N ALA A 74 -10.57 -3.66 -10.60
CA ALA A 74 -10.82 -2.70 -11.69
C ALA A 74 -9.90 -2.89 -12.91
N ARG A 75 -8.61 -3.18 -12.69
CA ARG A 75 -7.62 -3.40 -13.77
C ARG A 75 -7.88 -4.65 -14.61
N HIS A 76 -8.63 -5.61 -14.08
CA HIS A 76 -8.93 -6.88 -14.75
C HIS A 76 -10.39 -7.00 -15.16
N GLY A 77 -11.24 -6.03 -14.81
CA GLY A 77 -12.67 -6.09 -15.09
C GLY A 77 -13.37 -7.25 -14.37
N ILE A 78 -12.93 -7.57 -13.14
CA ILE A 78 -13.44 -8.73 -12.39
C ILE A 78 -14.12 -8.25 -11.10
N LEU A 79 -15.31 -8.78 -10.85
CA LEU A 79 -16.07 -8.64 -9.62
C LEU A 79 -16.03 -9.99 -8.87
N LEU A 80 -15.33 -10.03 -7.74
CA LEU A 80 -15.36 -11.15 -6.80
C LEU A 80 -16.59 -11.04 -5.92
N CYS A 81 -17.28 -12.15 -5.71
CA CYS A 81 -18.48 -12.24 -4.90
C CYS A 81 -18.42 -13.48 -4.00
N LEU A 82 -18.90 -13.35 -2.76
CA LEU A 82 -19.28 -14.50 -1.94
C LEU A 82 -20.79 -14.56 -1.82
N SER A 83 -21.34 -15.70 -2.18
CA SER A 83 -22.74 -16.04 -1.98
C SER A 83 -22.86 -17.51 -1.63
N ASP A 84 -23.75 -17.87 -0.70
CA ASP A 84 -24.02 -19.26 -0.31
C ASP A 84 -22.77 -20.10 -0.02
N SER A 85 -21.85 -19.53 0.77
CA SER A 85 -20.62 -20.21 1.15
C SER A 85 -19.69 -20.59 -0.02
N GLN A 86 -19.76 -19.85 -1.13
CA GLN A 86 -18.93 -20.04 -2.32
C GLN A 86 -18.38 -18.69 -2.81
N VAL A 87 -17.08 -18.63 -3.10
CA VAL A 87 -16.43 -17.48 -3.75
C VAL A 87 -16.49 -17.68 -5.26
N SER A 88 -16.98 -16.68 -5.98
CA SER A 88 -17.05 -16.64 -7.45
C SER A 88 -16.47 -15.35 -8.03
N ALA A 89 -15.96 -15.44 -9.26
CA ALA A 89 -15.46 -14.34 -10.06
C ALA A 89 -16.42 -14.07 -11.23
N HIS A 90 -16.76 -12.81 -11.43
CA HIS A 90 -17.69 -12.33 -12.44
C HIS A 90 -17.06 -11.21 -13.27
N ASP A 91 -17.53 -11.00 -14.49
CA ASP A 91 -17.19 -9.80 -15.26
C ASP A 91 -17.78 -8.54 -14.60
N THR A 92 -17.10 -7.40 -14.68
CA THR A 92 -17.64 -6.11 -14.24
C THR A 92 -18.60 -5.50 -15.27
N THR A 93 -18.62 -6.01 -16.51
CA THR A 93 -19.62 -5.65 -17.50
C THR A 93 -20.93 -6.37 -17.22
N GLU A 94 -22.04 -5.64 -17.28
CA GLU A 94 -23.39 -6.21 -17.22
C GLU A 94 -23.56 -7.25 -18.34
N PRO A 95 -24.17 -8.43 -18.06
CA PRO A 95 -24.94 -8.80 -16.86
C PRO A 95 -24.12 -9.57 -15.79
N PHE A 96 -22.85 -9.21 -15.58
CA PHE A 96 -21.95 -9.86 -14.61
C PHE A 96 -21.71 -11.34 -14.89
N ALA A 97 -21.26 -11.63 -16.11
CA ALA A 97 -21.05 -12.99 -16.58
C ALA A 97 -20.12 -13.78 -15.63
N PHE A 98 -20.57 -14.96 -15.20
CA PHE A 98 -19.79 -15.87 -14.37
C PHE A 98 -18.50 -16.29 -15.10
N LYS A 99 -17.37 -16.26 -14.39
CA LYS A 99 -16.06 -16.68 -14.91
C LYS A 99 -15.58 -17.97 -14.26
N ALA A 100 -15.59 -18.02 -12.93
CA ALA A 100 -15.24 -19.21 -12.15
C ALA A 100 -15.73 -19.12 -10.71
N ALA A 101 -15.68 -20.23 -9.99
CA ALA A 101 -15.91 -20.30 -8.56
C ALA A 101 -15.09 -21.42 -7.92
N ILE A 102 -14.89 -21.32 -6.61
CA ILE A 102 -14.36 -22.42 -5.80
C ILE A 102 -15.51 -23.41 -5.55
N SER A 103 -15.46 -24.60 -6.12
CA SER A 103 -16.44 -25.67 -5.82
C SER A 103 -16.05 -26.53 -4.63
N ASP A 104 -14.76 -26.63 -4.34
CA ASP A 104 -14.20 -27.76 -3.58
C ASP A 104 -14.11 -27.55 -2.07
N ILE A 105 -14.46 -26.36 -1.56
CA ILE A 105 -14.61 -26.10 -0.13
C ILE A 105 -16.01 -25.55 0.13
N ARG A 106 -16.76 -26.29 0.95
CA ARG A 106 -18.05 -25.88 1.50
C ARG A 106 -18.13 -26.31 2.97
N PRO A 107 -18.66 -25.48 3.87
CA PRO A 107 -19.05 -24.09 3.64
C PRO A 107 -17.86 -23.12 3.77
N VAL A 108 -17.68 -22.19 2.81
CA VAL A 108 -16.92 -20.95 3.06
C VAL A 108 -17.79 -20.01 3.90
N THR A 109 -17.77 -20.16 5.23
CA THR A 109 -18.63 -19.42 6.16
C THR A 109 -18.28 -17.95 6.31
N ALA A 110 -17.04 -17.58 5.97
CA ALA A 110 -16.57 -16.22 5.82
C ALA A 110 -15.27 -16.22 4.99
N PHE A 111 -15.27 -15.47 3.89
CA PHE A 111 -14.10 -14.69 3.48
C PHE A 111 -14.24 -13.33 4.16
N CYS A 112 -13.16 -12.58 4.31
CA CYS A 112 -13.26 -11.34 5.08
C CYS A 112 -12.55 -10.17 4.42
N SER A 113 -13.40 -9.26 3.93
CA SER A 113 -13.47 -7.79 3.96
C SER A 113 -12.26 -6.93 3.61
N HIS A 114 -11.14 -7.53 3.31
CA HIS A 114 -10.04 -6.92 2.58
C HIS A 114 -9.37 -8.08 1.85
N VAL A 115 -9.45 -8.16 0.53
CA VAL A 115 -8.24 -8.57 -0.19
C VAL A 115 -7.18 -7.58 0.27
N THR A 116 -6.41 -7.96 1.29
CA THR A 116 -5.50 -7.08 2.00
C THR A 116 -4.54 -6.45 1.02
N LYS A 117 -4.09 -7.24 0.03
CA LYS A 117 -3.45 -6.77 -1.20
C LYS A 117 -3.70 -7.75 -2.34
N VAL A 118 -3.99 -7.20 -3.51
CA VAL A 118 -3.91 -7.91 -4.79
C VAL A 118 -2.48 -7.79 -5.28
N SER A 119 -1.84 -8.90 -5.61
CA SER A 119 -0.55 -8.87 -6.28
C SER A 119 -0.64 -9.53 -7.64
N ILE A 120 -0.02 -8.90 -8.65
CA ILE A 120 -0.13 -9.27 -10.07
C ILE A 120 1.23 -9.80 -10.52
N HIS A 121 1.24 -11.01 -11.08
CA HIS A 121 2.42 -11.55 -11.78
C HIS A 121 2.38 -11.19 -13.27
N HIS A 122 3.54 -11.11 -13.93
CA HIS A 122 3.67 -10.79 -15.36
C HIS A 122 2.85 -11.70 -16.29
N SER A 123 2.45 -12.89 -15.82
CA SER A 123 1.61 -13.85 -16.56
C SER A 123 0.10 -13.71 -16.28
N ALA A 124 -0.39 -12.51 -15.94
CA ALA A 124 -1.81 -12.21 -15.65
C ALA A 124 -2.42 -13.06 -14.52
N ARG A 125 -1.60 -13.44 -13.52
CA ARG A 125 -2.08 -14.13 -12.32
C ARG A 125 -2.35 -13.12 -11.21
N VAL A 126 -3.54 -13.17 -10.64
CA VAL A 126 -3.94 -12.37 -9.47
C VAL A 126 -3.98 -13.27 -8.24
N TYR A 127 -3.28 -12.88 -7.17
CA TYR A 127 -3.27 -13.60 -5.91
C TYR A 127 -4.11 -12.89 -4.85
N VAL A 128 -4.91 -13.66 -4.11
CA VAL A 128 -5.83 -13.18 -3.08
C VAL A 128 -5.64 -14.00 -1.81
N GLY A 129 -5.41 -13.33 -0.69
CA GLY A 129 -5.37 -13.94 0.65
C GLY A 129 -6.66 -13.65 1.42
N SER A 130 -7.10 -14.60 2.25
CA SER A 130 -8.28 -14.44 3.12
C SER A 130 -7.93 -14.55 4.60
N LYS A 131 -8.83 -14.06 5.48
CA LYS A 131 -8.65 -14.20 6.94
C LYS A 131 -8.70 -15.65 7.45
N ALA A 132 -9.39 -16.52 6.73
CA ALA A 132 -9.42 -17.96 7.01
C ALA A 132 -8.16 -18.70 6.53
N GLY A 133 -7.23 -18.01 5.87
CA GLY A 133 -5.97 -18.59 5.40
C GLY A 133 -6.05 -19.29 4.06
N HIS A 134 -7.08 -19.02 3.26
CA HIS A 134 -7.08 -19.47 1.87
C HIS A 134 -6.29 -18.48 1.02
N LEU A 135 -5.34 -19.01 0.25
CA LEU A 135 -4.67 -18.29 -0.82
C LEU A 135 -5.25 -18.77 -2.16
N LEU A 136 -5.74 -17.81 -2.95
CA LEU A 136 -6.36 -18.05 -4.24
C LEU A 136 -5.50 -17.44 -5.35
N SER A 137 -5.33 -18.16 -6.45
CA SER A 137 -4.81 -17.59 -7.69
C SER A 137 -5.87 -17.62 -8.78
N LEU A 138 -6.05 -16.46 -9.41
CA LEU A 138 -6.89 -16.27 -10.56
C LEU A 138 -5.99 -16.20 -11.80
N THR A 139 -6.18 -17.09 -12.76
CA THR A 139 -5.34 -17.16 -13.97
C THR A 139 -6.18 -17.11 -15.24
N GLU A 140 -5.77 -16.31 -16.23
CA GLU A 140 -6.43 -16.29 -17.54
C GLU A 140 -6.15 -17.59 -18.32
N SER A 141 -7.20 -18.27 -18.75
CA SER A 141 -7.13 -19.50 -19.55
C SER A 141 -6.76 -19.19 -21.00
N LYS A 142 -5.90 -20.01 -21.60
CA LYS A 142 -5.30 -19.78 -22.93
C LYS A 142 -6.24 -20.04 -24.13
N GLN A 143 -7.52 -20.36 -23.92
CA GLN A 143 -8.43 -20.81 -24.99
C GLN A 143 -9.17 -19.69 -25.75
N GLY A 144 -8.55 -18.52 -25.95
CA GLY A 144 -9.11 -17.44 -26.79
C GLY A 144 -10.36 -16.73 -26.25
N LYS A 145 -10.95 -17.20 -25.14
CA LYS A 145 -11.97 -16.51 -24.34
C LYS A 145 -11.35 -16.14 -22.99
N ARG A 146 -11.66 -14.93 -22.48
CA ARG A 146 -11.30 -14.49 -21.12
C ARG A 146 -12.04 -15.31 -20.06
N VAL A 147 -11.61 -16.55 -19.86
CA VAL A 147 -12.03 -17.47 -18.81
C VAL A 147 -10.95 -17.44 -17.75
N TYR A 148 -11.33 -17.35 -16.48
CA TYR A 148 -10.38 -17.29 -15.39
C TYR A 148 -10.52 -18.52 -14.51
N ASP A 149 -9.44 -19.21 -14.21
CA ASP A 149 -9.45 -20.34 -13.27
C ASP A 149 -9.13 -19.83 -11.88
N LEU A 150 -9.89 -20.29 -10.87
CA LEU A 150 -9.62 -19.98 -9.47
C LEU A 150 -9.05 -21.21 -8.77
N VAL A 151 -7.78 -21.12 -8.36
CA VAL A 151 -7.04 -22.24 -7.75
C VAL A 151 -6.70 -21.92 -6.30
N MET A 152 -6.94 -22.88 -5.40
CA MET A 152 -6.81 -22.72 -3.97
C MET A 152 -5.63 -23.48 -3.38
N CYS A 153 -4.95 -22.87 -2.42
CA CYS A 153 -3.88 -23.48 -1.65
C CYS A 153 -4.33 -23.89 -0.24
N ARG A 154 -4.07 -25.15 0.15
CA ARG A 154 -4.35 -25.66 1.51
C ARG A 154 -3.23 -25.38 2.52
N SER A 155 -2.02 -25.03 2.09
CA SER A 155 -0.86 -24.84 2.98
C SER A 155 -0.97 -23.65 3.94
N PHE A 156 -1.94 -22.77 3.72
CA PHE A 156 -2.20 -21.60 4.57
C PHE A 156 -3.46 -21.76 5.44
N GLU A 157 -4.12 -22.91 5.37
CA GLU A 157 -5.39 -23.17 6.08
C GLU A 157 -5.24 -22.86 7.58
N LYS A 158 -6.17 -22.05 8.12
CA LYS A 158 -6.22 -21.57 9.52
C LYS A 158 -5.26 -20.44 9.91
N LYS A 159 -4.52 -19.84 8.97
CA LYS A 159 -3.62 -18.70 9.25
C LYS A 159 -4.10 -17.43 8.56
N THR A 160 -4.36 -16.35 9.30
CA THR A 160 -4.83 -15.10 8.69
C THR A 160 -3.76 -14.49 7.79
N VAL A 161 -4.08 -14.25 6.52
CA VAL A 161 -3.19 -13.55 5.58
C VAL A 161 -3.38 -12.04 5.69
N HIS A 162 -2.36 -11.35 6.20
CA HIS A 162 -2.39 -9.90 6.45
C HIS A 162 -1.82 -9.09 5.28
N GLU A 163 -0.84 -9.61 4.55
CA GLU A 163 -0.18 -8.90 3.44
C GLU A 163 0.40 -9.90 2.43
N LEU A 164 0.33 -9.58 1.14
CA LEU A 164 0.86 -10.39 0.03
C LEU A 164 1.66 -9.51 -0.93
N GLN A 165 2.80 -10.03 -1.39
CA GLN A 165 3.60 -9.40 -2.44
C GLN A 165 4.26 -10.44 -3.34
N VAL A 166 4.00 -10.37 -4.65
CA VAL A 166 4.65 -11.20 -5.66
C VAL A 166 5.99 -10.59 -6.05
N VAL A 167 7.03 -11.41 -6.06
CA VAL A 167 8.35 -11.08 -6.57
C VAL A 167 8.60 -11.92 -7.82
N ALA A 168 8.10 -11.43 -8.96
CA ALA A 168 8.09 -12.18 -10.21
C ALA A 168 9.47 -12.65 -10.68
N ARG A 169 10.51 -11.82 -10.53
CA ARG A 169 11.89 -12.17 -10.92
C ARG A 169 12.40 -13.43 -10.19
N HIS A 170 11.96 -13.64 -8.96
CA HIS A 170 12.37 -14.78 -8.14
C HIS A 170 11.32 -15.91 -8.14
N GLY A 171 10.19 -15.73 -8.82
CA GLY A 171 9.10 -16.70 -8.82
C GLY A 171 8.50 -16.95 -7.44
N ILE A 172 8.61 -16.01 -6.50
CA ILE A 172 8.12 -16.18 -5.13
C ILE A 172 6.96 -15.23 -4.79
N LEU A 173 6.10 -15.70 -3.89
CA LEU A 173 5.04 -14.97 -3.22
C LEU A 173 5.43 -14.80 -1.75
N LEU A 174 5.61 -13.55 -1.32
CA LEU A 174 5.80 -13.19 0.07
C LEU A 174 4.44 -13.02 0.74
N CYS A 175 4.30 -13.59 1.93
CA CYS A 175 3.07 -13.58 2.71
C CYS A 175 3.36 -13.21 4.17
N LEU A 176 2.61 -12.26 4.73
CA LEU A 176 2.54 -12.03 6.17
C LEU A 176 1.34 -12.77 6.73
N SER A 177 1.60 -13.84 7.49
CA SER A 177 0.55 -14.60 8.19
C SER A 177 1.01 -14.97 9.60
N ASP A 178 0.10 -14.99 10.57
CA ASP A 178 0.41 -15.27 11.99
C ASP A 178 1.57 -14.43 12.56
N SER A 179 1.63 -13.16 12.16
CA SER A 179 2.72 -12.22 12.51
C SER A 179 4.12 -12.67 12.07
N GLN A 180 4.21 -13.44 10.99
CA GLN A 180 5.44 -13.93 10.39
C GLN A 180 5.43 -13.73 8.86
N VAL A 181 6.58 -13.35 8.29
CA VAL A 181 6.75 -13.29 6.83
C VAL A 181 7.28 -14.63 6.33
N SER A 182 6.62 -15.20 5.33
CA SER A 182 7.03 -16.41 4.63
C SER A 182 7.13 -16.18 3.11
N ALA A 183 8.03 -16.90 2.46
CA ALA A 183 8.17 -16.97 1.02
C ALA A 183 7.67 -18.33 0.52
N HIS A 184 6.86 -18.28 -0.53
CA HIS A 184 6.28 -19.44 -1.18
C HIS A 184 6.54 -19.37 -2.68
N ASP A 185 6.56 -20.51 -3.36
CA ASP A 185 6.61 -20.53 -4.82
C ASP A 185 5.33 -19.91 -5.42
N THR A 186 5.44 -19.23 -6.56
CA THR A 186 4.28 -18.68 -7.30
C THR A 186 3.51 -19.71 -8.12
N THR A 187 4.11 -20.89 -8.31
CA THR A 187 3.47 -22.07 -8.89
C THR A 187 2.58 -22.73 -7.85
N VAL A 188 1.38 -23.14 -8.27
CA VAL A 188 0.49 -23.97 -7.45
C VAL A 188 1.20 -25.30 -7.20
N PRO A 189 1.29 -25.79 -5.95
CA PRO A 189 0.45 -25.47 -4.79
C PRO A 189 1.06 -24.47 -3.78
N PHE A 190 1.90 -23.52 -4.21
CA PHE A 190 2.57 -22.52 -3.36
C PHE A 190 3.47 -23.14 -2.31
N ALA A 191 4.39 -23.99 -2.78
CA ALA A 191 5.34 -24.68 -1.93
C ALA A 191 6.08 -23.67 -1.02
N PHE A 192 6.07 -23.95 0.28
CA PHE A 192 6.81 -23.15 1.25
C PHE A 192 8.30 -23.22 0.94
N LYS A 193 8.98 -22.06 0.92
CA LYS A 193 10.43 -21.98 0.70
C LYS A 193 11.15 -21.63 2.00
N ALA A 194 10.81 -20.48 2.60
CA ALA A 194 11.41 -20.05 3.85
C ALA A 194 10.52 -19.07 4.63
N ALA A 195 10.86 -18.82 5.88
CA ALA A 195 10.22 -17.80 6.72
C ALA A 195 11.22 -17.05 7.58
N ILE A 196 10.88 -15.80 7.91
CA ILE A 196 11.61 -14.99 8.87
C ILE A 196 11.11 -15.37 10.27
N SER A 197 11.82 -16.27 10.96
CA SER A 197 11.42 -16.80 12.28
C SER A 197 12.10 -16.13 13.46
N ASP A 198 13.17 -15.37 13.23
CA ASP A 198 13.96 -14.70 14.26
C ASP A 198 13.26 -13.47 14.87
N ILE A 199 12.17 -12.99 14.25
CA ILE A 199 11.40 -11.86 14.78
C ILE A 199 9.87 -12.04 14.67
N LYS A 200 9.18 -11.82 15.81
CA LYS A 200 7.71 -11.87 15.94
C LYS A 200 7.26 -10.96 17.09
N PRO A 201 6.14 -10.21 16.99
CA PRO A 201 5.25 -10.13 15.84
C PRO A 201 5.76 -9.18 14.76
N VAL A 202 5.73 -9.63 13.50
CA VAL A 202 5.84 -8.77 12.33
C VAL A 202 4.51 -8.07 12.09
N THR A 203 4.56 -6.76 11.87
CA THR A 203 3.37 -5.92 11.67
C THR A 203 3.17 -5.49 10.21
N ALA A 204 4.24 -5.45 9.41
CA ALA A 204 4.21 -5.17 7.98
C ALA A 204 5.54 -5.57 7.34
N PHE A 205 5.54 -5.75 6.03
CA PHE A 205 6.77 -5.86 5.25
C PHE A 205 6.64 -5.17 3.90
N CYS A 206 7.76 -4.92 3.26
CA CYS A 206 7.80 -4.56 1.84
C CYS A 206 9.02 -5.20 1.20
N SER A 207 8.93 -5.45 -0.10
CA SER A 207 10.04 -5.99 -0.87
C SER A 207 10.36 -5.17 -2.11
N HIS A 208 11.63 -5.21 -2.48
CA HIS A 208 12.17 -4.58 -3.66
C HIS A 208 13.26 -5.47 -4.26
N VAL A 209 13.33 -5.50 -5.59
CA VAL A 209 14.35 -6.20 -6.36
C VAL A 209 15.27 -5.17 -6.98
N THR A 210 16.54 -5.17 -6.60
CA THR A 210 17.54 -4.24 -7.12
C THR A 210 17.62 -4.35 -8.64
N LYS A 211 17.77 -3.21 -9.32
CA LYS A 211 17.91 -3.19 -10.78
C LYS A 211 19.27 -3.75 -11.24
N ASP A 212 20.33 -3.43 -10.48
CA ASP A 212 21.72 -3.71 -10.87
C ASP A 212 22.08 -5.20 -10.77
N ASP A 213 21.91 -5.80 -9.59
CA ASP A 213 22.29 -7.19 -9.30
C ASP A 213 21.10 -8.16 -9.31
N GLY A 214 19.87 -7.63 -9.30
CA GLY A 214 18.67 -8.44 -9.25
C GLY A 214 18.35 -9.07 -7.92
N LEU A 215 19.03 -8.68 -6.85
CA LEU A 215 18.83 -9.26 -5.54
C LEU A 215 17.54 -8.74 -4.92
N LEU A 216 16.83 -9.64 -4.23
CA LEU A 216 15.61 -9.30 -3.50
C LEU A 216 15.96 -8.89 -2.07
N TYR A 217 15.49 -7.71 -1.69
CA TYR A 217 15.53 -7.19 -0.34
C TYR A 217 14.11 -7.09 0.23
N VAL A 218 13.94 -7.48 1.49
CA VAL A 218 12.68 -7.44 2.22
C VAL A 218 12.90 -6.65 3.50
N ALA A 219 12.24 -5.50 3.62
CA ALA A 219 12.21 -4.73 4.86
C ALA A 219 11.01 -5.19 5.69
N VAL A 220 11.23 -5.45 6.97
CA VAL A 220 10.26 -6.02 7.90
C VAL A 220 10.13 -5.10 9.10
N ALA A 221 8.90 -4.64 9.35
CA ALA A 221 8.57 -3.84 10.53
C ALA A 221 8.11 -4.77 11.67
N ALA A 222 8.84 -4.78 12.79
CA ALA A 222 8.52 -5.60 13.96
C ALA A 222 9.06 -4.98 15.25
N ARG A 223 8.31 -5.09 16.36
CA ARG A 223 8.70 -4.62 17.70
C ARG A 223 9.28 -3.20 17.73
N LYS A 224 8.68 -2.25 16.99
CA LYS A 224 9.15 -0.86 16.89
C LYS A 224 10.56 -0.73 16.30
N LYS A 225 10.88 -1.58 15.33
CA LYS A 225 12.11 -1.55 14.56
C LYS A 225 11.80 -1.95 13.12
N ILE A 226 12.60 -1.45 12.19
CA ILE A 226 12.67 -1.96 10.83
C ILE A 226 13.94 -2.79 10.72
N LEU A 227 13.81 -4.00 10.16
CA LEU A 227 14.93 -4.87 9.86
C LEU A 227 14.96 -5.14 8.36
N LEU A 228 16.16 -5.21 7.79
CA LEU A 228 16.34 -5.54 6.39
C LEU A 228 16.80 -7.00 6.26
N TYR A 229 16.22 -7.72 5.33
CA TYR A 229 16.61 -9.08 4.95
C TYR A 229 16.92 -9.11 3.47
N LYS A 230 17.87 -9.95 3.08
CA LYS A 230 18.20 -10.27 1.70
C LYS A 230 17.80 -11.70 1.42
N TRP A 231 17.22 -11.94 0.25
CA TRP A 231 16.87 -13.28 -0.23
C TRP A 231 18.04 -13.89 -1.01
N LEU A 232 18.56 -15.01 -0.53
CA LEU A 232 19.66 -15.75 -1.16
C LEU A 232 19.45 -17.25 -0.95
N LEU A 233 19.63 -18.04 -2.01
CA LEU A 233 19.57 -19.51 -1.94
C LEU A 233 18.31 -20.04 -1.22
N ASP A 234 17.17 -19.43 -1.51
CA ASP A 234 15.88 -19.73 -0.88
C ASP A 234 15.78 -19.49 0.63
N GLU A 235 16.67 -18.66 1.19
CA GLU A 235 16.67 -18.26 2.60
C GLU A 235 16.67 -16.73 2.79
N PHE A 236 16.22 -16.29 3.98
CA PHE A 236 16.28 -14.89 4.40
C PHE A 236 17.52 -14.65 5.28
N THR A 237 18.46 -13.85 4.77
CA THR A 237 19.63 -13.42 5.54
C THR A 237 19.44 -12.00 6.06
N LYS A 238 19.54 -11.79 7.37
CA LYS A 238 19.42 -10.47 7.99
C LYS A 238 20.60 -9.58 7.60
N VAL A 239 20.30 -8.37 7.16
CA VAL A 239 21.28 -7.34 6.80
C VAL A 239 21.29 -6.27 7.91
N PRO A 240 22.44 -6.02 8.57
CA PRO A 240 22.55 -4.92 9.51
C PRO A 240 22.22 -3.59 8.83
N LEU A 241 21.31 -2.82 9.42
CA LEU A 241 20.98 -1.46 8.96
C LEU A 241 22.04 -0.42 9.38
N GLU A 242 23.10 -0.84 10.08
CA GLU A 242 24.19 0.04 10.47
C GLU A 242 24.98 0.46 9.24
N LEU A 243 24.80 1.73 8.83
CA LEU A 243 25.72 2.62 8.10
C LEU A 243 26.52 2.02 6.93
N THR A 244 26.11 0.88 6.40
CA THR A 244 26.83 0.17 5.37
C THR A 244 26.35 0.69 4.01
N PRO A 245 27.24 0.80 3.02
CA PRO A 245 26.88 1.16 1.65
C PRO A 245 25.72 0.33 1.07
N VAL A 246 25.43 -0.85 1.66
CA VAL A 246 24.32 -1.74 1.32
C VAL A 246 22.95 -1.14 1.65
N VAL A 247 22.78 -0.33 2.71
CA VAL A 247 21.50 0.37 2.99
C VAL A 247 21.29 1.55 2.04
N LEU A 248 22.39 2.10 1.52
CA LEU A 248 22.38 3.14 0.49
C LEU A 248 22.20 2.57 -0.93
N SER A 249 22.18 1.24 -1.08
CA SER A 249 21.68 0.65 -2.32
C SER A 249 20.19 0.97 -2.40
N CYS A 250 19.79 1.66 -3.47
CA CYS A 250 18.49 2.31 -3.68
C CYS A 250 17.26 1.46 -3.27
N SER A 251 17.42 0.14 -3.28
CA SER A 251 16.44 -0.86 -2.92
C SER A 251 15.86 -0.78 -1.51
N ALA A 252 16.66 -0.47 -0.50
CA ALA A 252 16.15 -0.35 0.87
C ALA A 252 15.35 0.95 1.05
N LEU A 253 15.81 2.04 0.42
CA LEU A 253 15.17 3.35 0.47
C LEU A 253 13.80 3.35 -0.24
N GLU A 254 13.70 2.70 -1.41
CA GLU A 254 12.41 2.52 -2.09
C GLU A 254 11.40 1.71 -1.26
N CYS A 255 11.88 0.74 -0.48
CA CYS A 255 11.06 -0.01 0.46
C CYS A 255 10.54 0.89 1.59
N LEU A 256 11.38 1.75 2.16
CA LEU A 256 10.99 2.71 3.20
C LEU A 256 10.00 3.75 2.66
N GLU A 257 10.20 4.24 1.44
CA GLU A 257 9.28 5.17 0.76
C GLU A 257 7.87 4.59 0.68
N LYS A 258 7.73 3.36 0.18
CA LYS A 258 6.42 2.67 0.09
C LYS A 258 5.75 2.51 1.46
N LEU A 259 6.54 2.27 2.51
CA LEU A 259 6.02 2.15 3.88
C LEU A 259 5.60 3.51 4.47
N LEU A 260 6.23 4.62 4.08
CA LEU A 260 5.77 5.97 4.44
C LEU A 260 4.40 6.28 3.82
N VAL A 261 4.19 5.87 2.57
CA VAL A 261 2.93 6.15 1.85
C VAL A 261 1.80 5.22 2.27
N THR A 262 2.06 3.92 2.34
CA THR A 262 0.99 2.90 2.52
C THR A 262 0.90 2.33 3.93
N GLY A 263 1.91 2.57 4.78
CA GLY A 263 1.96 2.04 6.14
C GLY A 263 0.93 2.68 7.08
N LYS A 264 0.61 2.00 8.17
CA LYS A 264 -0.14 2.58 9.30
C LYS A 264 0.74 3.58 10.04
N GLU A 265 0.16 4.52 10.78
CA GLU A 265 0.90 5.57 11.51
C GLU A 265 2.04 5.02 12.39
N SER A 266 1.82 3.90 13.08
CA SER A 266 2.88 3.26 13.88
C SER A 266 4.10 2.83 13.04
N ILE A 267 3.89 2.39 11.80
CA ILE A 267 4.96 2.01 10.87
C ILE A 267 5.62 3.25 10.30
N LYS A 268 4.84 4.25 9.85
CA LYS A 268 5.38 5.52 9.34
C LYS A 268 6.32 6.17 10.36
N LYS A 269 5.96 6.12 11.65
CA LYS A 269 6.80 6.60 12.75
C LYS A 269 8.14 5.86 12.80
N GLU A 270 8.15 4.53 12.73
CA GLU A 270 9.40 3.75 12.72
C GLU A 270 10.23 3.99 11.44
N VAL A 271 9.57 4.23 10.30
CA VAL A 271 10.26 4.60 9.05
C VAL A 271 10.91 5.97 9.20
N CYS A 272 10.19 6.97 9.72
CA CYS A 272 10.73 8.30 9.98
C CYS A 272 11.93 8.24 10.94
N TRP A 273 11.83 7.44 12.00
CA TRP A 273 12.94 7.20 12.92
C TRP A 273 14.14 6.51 12.23
N THR A 274 13.88 5.56 11.34
CA THR A 274 14.95 4.91 10.56
C THR A 274 15.62 5.90 9.61
N LEU A 275 14.83 6.74 8.93
CA LEU A 275 15.34 7.78 8.03
C LEU A 275 16.09 8.87 8.79
N SER A 276 15.70 9.23 10.01
CA SER A 276 16.43 10.22 10.80
C SER A 276 17.84 9.75 11.15
N ASN A 277 18.02 8.45 11.41
CA ASN A 277 19.34 7.85 11.59
C ASN A 277 20.18 7.84 10.31
N ILE A 278 19.55 7.58 9.14
CA ILE A 278 20.25 7.64 7.83
C ILE A 278 20.68 9.08 7.51
N LEU A 279 19.76 10.04 7.72
CA LEU A 279 19.97 11.46 7.44
C LEU A 279 20.91 12.16 8.44
N ALA A 280 21.12 11.58 9.63
CA ALA A 280 22.17 12.01 10.56
C ALA A 280 23.58 11.65 10.09
N GLY A 281 23.69 10.88 9.00
CA GLY A 281 24.95 10.47 8.40
C GLY A 281 25.66 11.57 7.61
N ASN A 282 26.55 11.16 6.70
CA ASN A 282 27.29 12.08 5.84
C ASN A 282 26.48 12.59 4.63
N ARG A 283 26.99 13.60 3.93
CA ARG A 283 26.34 14.21 2.76
C ARG A 283 26.00 13.24 1.63
N LYS A 284 26.77 12.15 1.46
CA LYS A 284 26.43 11.13 0.45
C LYS A 284 25.15 10.38 0.84
N GLN A 285 24.98 10.07 2.13
CA GLN A 285 23.77 9.41 2.65
C GLN A 285 22.54 10.31 2.49
N ILE A 286 22.68 11.60 2.79
CA ILE A 286 21.64 12.60 2.53
C ILE A 286 21.28 12.62 1.03
N GLN A 287 22.28 12.64 0.15
CA GLN A 287 22.05 12.63 -1.29
C GLN A 287 21.29 11.38 -1.74
N THR A 288 21.62 10.20 -1.22
CA THR A 288 20.91 8.97 -1.58
C THR A 288 19.42 9.00 -1.21
N VAL A 289 19.05 9.62 -0.08
CA VAL A 289 17.63 9.78 0.31
C VAL A 289 16.91 10.76 -0.62
N ILE A 290 17.59 11.82 -1.07
CA ILE A 290 17.07 12.77 -2.05
C ILE A 290 16.85 12.08 -3.40
N ASP A 291 17.85 11.35 -3.89
CA ASP A 291 17.81 10.66 -5.18
C ASP A 291 16.77 9.52 -5.18
N ALA A 292 16.46 8.96 -4.01
CA ALA A 292 15.38 7.97 -3.83
C ALA A 292 13.98 8.59 -3.78
N HIS A 293 13.83 9.91 -3.97
CA HIS A 293 12.55 10.63 -3.96
C HIS A 293 11.71 10.44 -2.67
N ILE A 294 12.38 10.29 -1.52
CA ILE A 294 11.70 10.10 -0.22
C ILE A 294 11.20 11.42 0.37
N LEU A 295 11.86 12.55 0.05
CA LEU A 295 11.56 13.86 0.65
C LEU A 295 10.08 14.28 0.57
N PRO A 296 9.38 14.16 -0.58
CA PRO A 296 7.96 14.54 -0.68
C PRO A 296 7.10 13.73 0.31
N SER A 297 7.29 12.41 0.35
CA SER A 297 6.56 11.51 1.25
C SER A 297 6.86 11.82 2.73
N LEU A 298 8.12 12.14 3.06
CA LEU A 298 8.53 12.52 4.41
C LEU A 298 7.96 13.88 4.85
N ILE A 299 7.93 14.87 3.95
CA ILE A 299 7.36 16.21 4.21
C ILE A 299 5.83 16.13 4.33
N HIS A 300 5.17 15.28 3.53
CA HIS A 300 3.75 15.00 3.73
C HIS A 300 3.47 14.44 5.12
N VAL A 301 4.28 13.49 5.60
CA VAL A 301 4.13 12.92 6.95
C VAL A 301 4.38 14.00 8.02
N LEU A 302 5.34 14.91 7.81
CA LEU A 302 5.57 16.06 8.68
C LEU A 302 4.37 17.00 8.77
N ALA A 303 3.66 17.20 7.66
CA ALA A 303 2.49 18.08 7.59
C ALA A 303 1.23 17.45 8.20
N SER A 304 0.95 16.17 7.89
CA SER A 304 -0.37 15.57 8.13
C SER A 304 -0.37 14.37 9.09
N GLY A 305 0.80 13.89 9.53
CA GLY A 305 0.89 12.73 10.40
C GLY A 305 0.33 12.98 11.80
N ASP A 306 0.17 11.91 12.59
CA ASP A 306 -0.12 12.10 14.01
C ASP A 306 1.07 12.78 14.73
N PHE A 307 0.83 13.39 15.89
CA PHE A 307 1.87 14.17 16.58
C PHE A 307 3.15 13.36 16.82
N LYS A 308 3.03 12.07 17.16
CA LYS A 308 4.20 11.20 17.40
C LYS A 308 5.01 10.97 16.13
N THR A 309 4.35 10.75 15.00
CA THR A 309 4.98 10.53 13.70
C THR A 309 5.60 11.81 13.15
N ARG A 310 4.89 12.95 13.27
CA ARG A 310 5.40 14.27 12.88
C ARG A 310 6.71 14.62 13.57
N LYS A 311 6.88 14.23 14.84
CA LYS A 311 8.15 14.43 15.57
C LYS A 311 9.31 13.68 14.93
N GLU A 312 9.13 12.40 14.61
CA GLU A 312 10.19 11.62 13.96
C GLU A 312 10.49 12.15 12.56
N ALA A 313 9.47 12.58 11.81
CA ALA A 313 9.66 13.25 10.52
C ALA A 313 10.42 14.58 10.66
N CYS A 314 10.14 15.35 11.71
CA CYS A 314 10.84 16.59 12.03
C CYS A 314 12.32 16.34 12.32
N TRP A 315 12.64 15.29 13.10
CA TRP A 315 14.03 14.89 13.34
C TRP A 315 14.74 14.51 12.03
N ALA A 316 14.08 13.74 11.17
CA ALA A 316 14.63 13.35 9.88
C ALA A 316 14.95 14.56 8.98
N ILE A 317 13.99 15.47 8.81
CA ILE A 317 14.18 16.71 8.03
C ILE A 317 15.22 17.63 8.67
N GLY A 318 15.22 17.76 10.00
CA GLY A 318 16.19 18.55 10.74
C GLY A 318 17.63 18.06 10.54
N ASN A 319 17.83 16.74 10.55
CA ASN A 319 19.14 16.13 10.27
C ASN A 319 19.59 16.40 8.82
N ALA A 320 18.70 16.25 7.84
CA ALA A 320 19.00 16.55 6.43
C ALA A 320 19.41 18.02 6.22
N LEU A 321 18.71 18.96 6.87
CA LEU A 321 19.00 20.38 6.79
C LEU A 321 20.29 20.78 7.52
N SER A 322 20.58 20.15 8.66
CA SER A 322 21.76 20.49 9.46
C SER A 322 23.05 19.89 8.88
N GLY A 323 22.99 18.68 8.31
CA GLY A 323 24.14 17.98 7.72
C GLY A 323 24.35 18.26 6.22
N GLY A 324 23.34 18.80 5.54
CA GLY A 324 23.33 19.03 4.10
C GLY A 324 24.23 20.16 3.63
N ASN A 325 24.55 20.18 2.33
CA ASN A 325 25.14 21.34 1.64
C ASN A 325 24.03 22.23 1.03
N ALA A 326 24.42 23.36 0.44
CA ALA A 326 23.47 24.33 -0.15
C ALA A 326 22.50 23.71 -1.17
N SER A 327 22.97 22.81 -2.05
CA SER A 327 22.10 22.16 -3.05
C SER A 327 21.11 21.19 -2.41
N GLN A 328 21.51 20.49 -1.35
CA GLN A 328 20.67 19.54 -0.62
C GLN A 328 19.62 20.27 0.22
N VAL A 329 20.02 21.34 0.92
CA VAL A 329 19.10 22.23 1.64
C VAL A 329 18.08 22.84 0.68
N ALA A 330 18.51 23.31 -0.49
CA ALA A 330 17.61 23.84 -1.50
C ALA A 330 16.63 22.76 -2.02
N ALA A 331 17.05 21.49 -2.13
CA ALA A 331 16.13 20.41 -2.48
C ALA A 331 15.03 20.22 -1.43
N VAL A 332 15.38 20.16 -0.14
CA VAL A 332 14.41 20.04 0.95
C VAL A 332 13.44 21.22 0.97
N VAL A 333 13.91 22.44 0.71
CA VAL A 333 13.09 23.65 0.63
C VAL A 333 12.14 23.61 -0.57
N ARG A 334 12.63 23.21 -1.75
CA ARG A 334 11.80 23.10 -2.98
C ARG A 334 10.65 22.11 -2.82
N GLU A 335 10.83 21.05 -2.03
CA GLU A 335 9.79 20.08 -1.72
C GLU A 335 8.77 20.58 -0.68
N GLY A 336 8.88 21.84 -0.23
CA GLY A 336 7.86 22.49 0.62
C GLY A 336 8.02 22.26 2.12
N ALA A 337 9.23 21.99 2.62
CA ALA A 337 9.45 21.69 4.04
C ALA A 337 9.21 22.88 5.01
N ILE A 338 9.21 24.13 4.53
CA ILE A 338 9.19 25.33 5.39
C ILE A 338 7.88 25.44 6.19
N LEU A 339 6.71 25.37 5.55
CA LEU A 339 5.44 25.54 6.26
C LEU A 339 5.21 24.45 7.31
N PRO A 340 5.39 23.14 7.00
CA PRO A 340 5.22 22.08 8.00
C PRO A 340 6.19 22.19 9.19
N LEU A 341 7.40 22.74 8.97
CA LEU A 341 8.35 23.05 10.04
C LEU A 341 7.85 24.20 10.91
N CYS A 342 7.39 25.31 10.31
CA CYS A 342 6.84 26.46 11.04
C CYS A 342 5.63 26.07 11.89
N ASP A 343 4.75 25.20 11.39
CA ASP A 343 3.61 24.71 12.16
C ASP A 343 4.02 24.04 13.48
N LEU A 344 5.18 23.37 13.50
CA LEU A 344 5.73 22.74 14.70
C LEU A 344 6.36 23.71 15.70
N LEU A 345 6.52 25.00 15.39
CA LEU A 345 6.95 26.00 16.38
C LEU A 345 5.89 26.24 17.45
N THR A 346 4.63 25.92 17.17
CA THR A 346 3.49 26.14 18.08
C THR A 346 3.30 25.03 19.12
N VAL A 347 4.09 23.95 19.06
CA VAL A 347 3.90 22.78 19.92
C VAL A 347 4.60 22.95 21.27
N MET A 348 3.97 22.43 22.33
CA MET A 348 4.51 22.49 23.70
C MET A 348 5.58 21.43 23.98
N GLU A 349 6.56 21.28 23.09
CA GLU A 349 7.68 20.33 23.26
C GLU A 349 9.02 21.00 22.92
N PRO A 350 9.78 21.50 23.93
CA PRO A 350 10.96 22.34 23.71
C PRO A 350 12.03 21.72 22.81
N LYS A 351 12.20 20.39 22.89
CA LYS A 351 13.15 19.66 22.04
C LYS A 351 12.79 19.76 20.57
N ILE A 352 11.51 19.67 20.22
CA ILE A 352 11.04 19.78 18.84
C ILE A 352 11.19 21.21 18.35
N VAL A 353 10.80 22.19 19.16
CA VAL A 353 10.96 23.61 18.82
C VAL A 353 12.44 23.93 18.56
N SER A 354 13.36 23.41 19.37
CA SER A 354 14.81 23.59 19.15
C SER A 354 15.28 22.96 17.83
N VAL A 355 14.83 21.75 17.49
CA VAL A 355 15.15 21.12 16.19
C VAL A 355 14.64 21.95 15.02
N VAL A 356 13.41 22.47 15.11
CA VAL A 356 12.81 23.30 14.07
C VAL A 356 13.58 24.62 13.92
N LEU A 357 13.94 25.28 15.02
CA LEU A 357 14.71 26.52 14.98
C LEU A 357 16.08 26.31 14.33
N ASN A 358 16.78 25.22 14.67
CA ASN A 358 18.05 24.87 14.04
C ASN A 358 17.89 24.56 12.54
N ALA A 359 16.80 23.88 12.16
CA ALA A 359 16.49 23.59 10.77
C ALA A 359 16.25 24.88 9.96
N LEU A 360 15.46 25.82 10.51
CA LEU A 360 15.20 27.12 9.89
C LEU A 360 16.47 27.99 9.81
N ASP A 361 17.31 27.99 10.86
CA ASP A 361 18.61 28.68 10.85
C ASP A 361 19.52 28.13 9.73
N SER A 362 19.58 26.80 9.55
CA SER A 362 20.34 26.22 8.45
C SER A 362 19.81 26.65 7.07
N ILE A 363 18.50 26.69 6.88
CA ILE A 363 17.88 27.18 5.64
C ILE A 363 18.29 28.64 5.38
N LEU A 364 18.20 29.50 6.39
CA LEU A 364 18.55 30.92 6.26
C LEU A 364 20.03 31.13 5.95
N ARG A 365 20.94 30.44 6.66
CA ARG A 365 22.39 30.50 6.40
C ARG A 365 22.76 30.10 4.99
N HIS A 366 22.13 29.05 4.46
CA HIS A 366 22.36 28.63 3.08
C HIS A 366 21.72 29.58 2.06
N GLY A 367 20.58 30.18 2.39
CA GLY A 367 19.95 31.24 1.59
C GLY A 367 20.80 32.51 1.47
N GLU A 368 21.43 32.96 2.56
CA GLU A 368 22.34 34.11 2.55
C GLU A 368 23.60 33.87 1.70
N ASN A 369 24.13 32.64 1.73
CA ASN A 369 25.25 32.22 0.87
C ASN A 369 24.90 32.19 -0.63
N ILE A 370 23.63 31.96 -0.97
CA ILE A 370 23.12 32.05 -2.34
C ILE A 370 22.95 33.52 -2.74
N ARG A 371 22.38 34.34 -1.85
CA ARG A 371 22.20 35.80 -2.05
C ARG A 371 23.52 36.56 -2.19
N SER A 372 24.59 36.10 -1.55
CA SER A 372 25.92 36.70 -1.68
C SER A 372 26.67 36.28 -2.96
N LYS A 373 26.24 35.20 -3.63
CA LYS A 373 26.74 34.79 -4.97
C LYS A 373 25.88 35.28 -6.12
N CYS A 374 24.59 35.54 -5.89
CA CYS A 374 23.65 36.12 -6.84
C CYS A 374 23.16 37.46 -6.31
N MET A 375 23.77 38.56 -6.78
CA MET A 375 23.39 39.92 -6.41
C MET A 375 22.07 40.39 -7.08
N ILE A 376 21.14 39.47 -7.36
CA ILE A 376 19.78 39.72 -7.87
C ILE A 376 18.90 38.60 -7.33
N PHE A 377 17.71 38.93 -6.84
CA PHE A 377 16.71 38.09 -6.15
C PHE A 377 16.85 38.00 -4.63
N GLY A 378 16.35 39.07 -3.99
CA GLY A 378 15.93 39.03 -2.60
C GLY A 378 14.78 38.05 -2.39
N VAL A 379 14.78 37.48 -1.19
CA VAL A 379 13.77 36.65 -0.55
C VAL A 379 12.34 37.10 -0.89
N ILE A 380 11.78 36.51 -1.94
CA ILE A 380 10.37 36.31 -2.33
C ILE A 380 10.48 35.45 -3.61
N MET A 381 9.55 34.53 -3.87
CA MET A 381 9.52 33.55 -4.98
C MET A 381 10.08 32.15 -4.64
N PHE A 382 9.38 31.44 -3.77
CA PHE A 382 9.19 29.98 -3.91
C PHE A 382 7.74 29.64 -3.55
N TYR A 383 6.82 30.22 -4.33
CA TYR A 383 5.45 29.75 -4.52
C TYR A 383 5.06 30.21 -5.92
N ASP A 384 5.07 29.27 -6.86
CA ASP A 384 4.23 29.27 -8.06
C ASP A 384 3.67 27.86 -8.21
#